data_AF-C3PP31-F1
#
_entry.id   AF-C3PP31-F1
#
_cell.length_a   1.000
_cell.length_b   1.000
_cell.length_c   1.000
_cell.angle_alpha   90.00
_cell.angle_beta   90.00
_cell.angle_gamma   90.00
#
_symmetry.space_group_name_H-M   'P 1'
#
loop_
_entity.id
_entity.type
_entity.pdbx_description
1 polymer ?
#
loop_
_entity_poly.entity_id
_entity_poly.type
_entity_poly.pdbx_seq_one_letter_code
_entity_poly.pdbx_strand_id
1 'polypeptide(L)'
;MQVHKHIAIDTGGMQASYLLSENIKDRYMASNNINPTYGIGYLWTRLEQASYIFSTKFDGKDKSGDDINTYVKAINSIYGKNYITKNKIFSYAYLDLFDPFLFYSGYSFINLNNIPMIELGPVKYLPATRAILAPYGLECGLVNHFVVDNKYMQVNINYGKNQKFKSYGVGVKANNLVKVEFIGLGKVCL
;
A
#
# COMPACT_ATOMS: atom_id res chain seq x y z
N MET A 1 24.32 0.97 -8.50
CA MET A 1 23.55 -0.29 -8.55
C MET A 1 23.47 -0.99 -7.20
N GLN A 2 24.59 -1.19 -6.46
CA GLN A 2 24.58 -1.86 -5.15
C GLN A 2 23.72 -1.16 -4.06
N VAL A 3 23.75 0.17 -3.97
CA VAL A 3 22.97 0.92 -2.96
C VAL A 3 21.45 0.75 -3.13
N HIS A 4 20.94 0.75 -4.36
CA HIS A 4 19.51 0.58 -4.61
C HIS A 4 19.04 -0.85 -4.29
N LYS A 5 19.92 -1.85 -4.46
CA LYS A 5 19.65 -3.24 -4.06
C LYS A 5 19.54 -3.38 -2.54
N HIS A 6 20.41 -2.70 -1.79
CA HIS A 6 20.34 -2.70 -0.33
C HIS A 6 19.04 -2.07 0.17
N ILE A 7 18.67 -0.90 -0.37
CA ILE A 7 17.39 -0.25 -0.07
C ILE A 7 16.19 -1.18 -0.35
N ALA A 8 16.22 -1.92 -1.47
CA ALA A 8 15.14 -2.85 -1.81
C ALA A 8 15.02 -4.01 -0.80
N ILE A 9 16.13 -4.43 -0.19
CA ILE A 9 16.15 -5.45 0.87
C ILE A 9 15.59 -4.87 2.17
N ASP A 10 16.08 -3.69 2.59
CA ASP A 10 15.67 -3.03 3.83
C ASP A 10 14.17 -2.68 3.82
N THR A 11 13.62 -2.37 2.64
CA THR A 11 12.18 -2.09 2.48
C THR A 11 11.33 -3.34 2.26
N GLY A 12 11.94 -4.51 2.10
CA GLY A 12 11.26 -5.75 1.72
C GLY A 12 10.20 -6.22 2.74
N GLY A 13 10.49 -6.08 4.03
CA GLY A 13 9.54 -6.42 5.11
C GLY A 13 8.25 -5.60 5.02
N MET A 14 8.37 -4.28 4.92
CA MET A 14 7.23 -3.37 4.76
C MET A 14 6.45 -3.64 3.46
N GLN A 15 7.12 -4.04 2.38
CA GLN A 15 6.43 -4.43 1.15
C GLN A 15 5.65 -5.75 1.31
N ALA A 16 6.17 -6.71 2.07
CA ALA A 16 5.46 -7.95 2.36
C ALA A 16 4.17 -7.70 3.17
N SER A 17 4.26 -6.87 4.21
CA SER A 17 3.08 -6.43 4.97
C SER A 17 2.08 -5.67 4.11
N TYR A 18 2.55 -4.80 3.22
CA TYR A 18 1.67 -4.14 2.26
C TYR A 18 0.93 -5.15 1.37
N LEU A 19 1.61 -6.14 0.78
CA LEU A 19 0.97 -7.16 -0.05
C LEU A 19 -0.07 -7.98 0.72
N LEU A 20 0.19 -8.28 1.98
CA LEU A 20 -0.78 -8.93 2.86
C LEU A 20 -2.01 -8.04 3.08
N SER A 21 -1.82 -6.73 3.33
CA SER A 21 -2.92 -5.78 3.46
C SER A 21 -3.77 -5.69 2.18
N GLU A 22 -3.14 -5.72 1.00
CA GLU A 22 -3.85 -5.73 -0.29
C GLU A 22 -4.67 -6.99 -0.49
N ASN A 23 -4.16 -8.17 -0.09
CA ASN A 23 -4.90 -9.42 -0.16
C ASN A 23 -6.13 -9.43 0.78
N ILE A 24 -6.02 -8.83 1.97
CA ILE A 24 -7.15 -8.66 2.89
C ILE A 24 -8.19 -7.71 2.27
N LYS A 25 -7.75 -6.57 1.73
CA LYS A 25 -8.63 -5.61 1.05
C LYS A 25 -9.35 -6.22 -0.14
N ASP A 26 -8.68 -7.04 -0.95
CA ASP A 26 -9.32 -7.73 -2.07
C ASP A 26 -10.48 -8.60 -1.61
N ARG A 27 -10.32 -9.30 -0.48
CA ARG A 27 -11.40 -10.11 0.11
C ARG A 27 -12.56 -9.24 0.56
N TYR A 28 -12.27 -8.10 1.19
CA TYR A 28 -13.29 -7.12 1.56
C TYR A 28 -14.07 -6.66 0.34
N MET A 29 -13.37 -6.23 -0.72
CA MET A 29 -14.00 -5.72 -1.94
C MET A 29 -14.76 -6.79 -2.71
N ALA A 30 -14.26 -8.03 -2.76
CA ALA A 30 -14.92 -9.13 -3.45
C ALA A 30 -16.23 -9.57 -2.77
N SER A 31 -16.29 -9.47 -1.43
CA SER A 31 -17.47 -9.83 -0.64
C SER A 31 -18.36 -8.65 -0.28
N ASN A 32 -17.91 -7.42 -0.57
CA ASN A 32 -18.47 -6.17 -0.04
C ASN A 32 -18.70 -6.21 1.48
N ASN A 33 -17.83 -6.92 2.20
CA ASN A 33 -17.98 -7.18 3.63
C ASN A 33 -16.64 -7.10 4.35
N ILE A 34 -16.60 -6.42 5.49
CA ILE A 34 -15.41 -6.32 6.33
C ILE A 34 -15.54 -7.29 7.49
N ASN A 35 -14.66 -8.28 7.49
CA ASN A 35 -14.56 -9.24 8.58
C ASN A 35 -13.65 -8.66 9.68
N PRO A 36 -14.13 -8.52 10.93
CA PRO A 36 -13.33 -7.98 12.05
C PRO A 36 -12.08 -8.80 12.38
N THR A 37 -12.11 -10.12 12.20
CA THR A 37 -10.93 -11.00 12.41
C THR A 37 -9.79 -10.62 11.46
N TYR A 38 -10.11 -10.37 10.18
CA TYR A 38 -9.11 -9.86 9.23
C TYR A 38 -8.80 -8.37 9.46
N GLY A 39 -9.69 -7.63 10.14
CA GLY A 39 -9.57 -6.18 10.38
C GLY A 39 -8.35 -5.81 11.22
N ILE A 40 -8.04 -6.59 12.27
CA ILE A 40 -6.80 -6.43 13.04
C ILE A 40 -5.58 -6.65 12.14
N GLY A 41 -5.61 -7.68 11.29
CA GLY A 41 -4.54 -7.96 10.34
C GLY A 41 -4.32 -6.82 9.36
N TYR A 42 -5.39 -6.24 8.84
CA TYR A 42 -5.33 -5.08 7.96
C TYR A 42 -4.72 -3.86 8.67
N LEU A 43 -5.24 -3.50 9.85
CA LEU A 43 -4.72 -2.38 10.64
C LEU A 43 -3.22 -2.53 10.91
N TRP A 44 -2.80 -3.71 11.40
CA TRP A 44 -1.40 -3.96 11.73
C TRP A 44 -0.49 -3.84 10.52
N THR A 45 -0.83 -4.56 9.44
CA THR A 45 0.02 -4.64 8.24
C THR A 45 0.05 -3.33 7.45
N ARG A 46 -1.07 -2.60 7.42
CA ARG A 46 -1.16 -1.33 6.70
C ARG A 46 -0.50 -0.18 7.45
N LEU A 47 -0.52 -0.19 8.78
CA LEU A 47 0.12 0.83 9.63
C LEU A 47 1.60 0.57 9.86
N GLU A 48 2.13 -0.63 9.63
CA GLU A 48 3.52 -1.00 9.94
C GLU A 48 4.53 0.05 9.45
N GLN A 49 4.48 0.44 8.17
CA GLN A 49 5.40 1.44 7.60
C GLN A 49 5.29 2.79 8.33
N ALA A 50 4.08 3.29 8.55
CA ALA A 50 3.85 4.56 9.23
C ALA A 50 4.32 4.49 10.69
N SER A 51 4.02 3.41 11.40
CA SER A 51 4.46 3.16 12.78
C SER A 51 5.98 3.08 12.90
N TYR A 52 6.65 2.40 11.96
CA TYR A 52 8.12 2.39 11.89
C TYR A 52 8.65 3.81 11.71
N ILE A 53 8.17 4.55 10.70
CA ILE A 53 8.62 5.93 10.44
C ILE A 53 8.42 6.83 11.66
N PHE A 54 7.24 6.80 12.29
CA PHE A 54 6.94 7.67 13.44
C PHE A 54 7.76 7.31 14.69
N SER A 55 8.13 6.05 14.86
CA SER A 55 8.93 5.58 16.00
C SER A 55 10.45 5.74 15.78
N THR A 56 10.90 5.87 14.53
CA THR A 56 12.32 6.09 14.19
C THR A 56 12.86 7.38 14.80
N LYS A 57 13.99 7.26 15.51
CA LYS A 57 14.75 8.40 16.02
C LYS A 57 15.75 8.87 14.97
N PHE A 58 15.56 10.08 14.47
CA PHE A 58 16.46 10.73 13.49
C PHE A 58 17.60 11.48 14.19
N ASP A 59 18.24 10.88 15.20
CA ASP A 59 19.29 11.51 16.02
C ASP A 59 20.71 11.11 15.59
N GLY A 60 20.83 10.32 14.51
CA GLY A 60 22.11 9.87 13.95
C GLY A 60 22.82 8.81 14.77
N LYS A 61 22.28 8.43 15.93
CA LYS A 61 22.76 7.31 16.77
C LYS A 61 21.99 6.06 16.37
N ASP A 62 22.31 5.55 15.20
CA ASP A 62 21.63 4.37 14.66
C ASP A 62 21.78 3.21 15.64
N LYS A 63 20.66 2.62 16.03
CA LYS A 63 20.68 1.23 16.46
C LYS A 63 20.86 0.40 15.19
N SER A 64 21.79 -0.55 15.23
CA SER A 64 21.94 -1.58 14.19
C SER A 64 20.57 -2.19 13.86
N GLY A 65 20.11 -2.07 12.61
CA GLY A 65 18.82 -2.61 12.14
C GLY A 65 17.65 -1.62 12.02
N ASP A 66 17.89 -0.30 12.03
CA ASP A 66 16.84 0.68 11.72
C ASP A 66 16.73 0.90 10.20
N ASP A 67 15.80 0.17 9.57
CA ASP A 67 15.58 0.17 8.12
C ASP A 67 15.21 1.55 7.57
N ILE A 68 14.51 2.38 8.36
CA ILE A 68 14.10 3.74 7.95
C ILE A 68 15.29 4.70 7.98
N ASN A 69 16.10 4.68 9.04
CA ASN A 69 17.33 5.49 9.09
C ASN A 69 18.31 5.09 7.99
N THR A 70 18.47 3.78 7.75
CA THR A 70 19.32 3.23 6.68
C THR A 70 18.83 3.72 5.32
N TYR A 71 17.52 3.61 5.05
CA TYR A 71 16.89 4.14 3.85
C TYR A 71 17.16 5.64 3.65
N VAL A 72 16.89 6.47 4.67
CA VAL A 72 17.08 7.93 4.58
C VAL A 72 18.54 8.29 4.34
N LYS A 73 19.49 7.63 5.01
CA LYS A 73 20.93 7.85 4.80
C LYS A 73 21.35 7.44 3.39
N ALA A 74 20.92 6.28 2.91
CA ALA A 74 21.24 5.79 1.59
C ALA A 74 20.74 6.77 0.50
N ILE A 75 19.48 7.20 0.58
CA ILE A 75 18.89 8.14 -0.36
C ILE A 75 19.55 9.53 -0.29
N ASN A 76 19.85 10.04 0.91
CA ASN A 76 20.56 11.30 1.08
C ASN A 76 22.02 11.24 0.57
N SER A 77 22.66 10.07 0.57
CA SER A 77 24.00 9.94 -0.03
C SER A 77 23.98 10.07 -1.57
N ILE A 78 22.88 9.65 -2.21
CA ILE A 78 22.74 9.68 -3.68
C ILE A 78 22.31 11.07 -4.18
N TYR A 79 21.38 11.71 -3.47
CA TYR A 79 20.74 12.94 -3.90
C TYR A 79 21.17 14.16 -3.07
N GLY A 80 22.12 14.02 -2.15
CA GLY A 80 22.63 15.13 -1.34
C GLY A 80 22.03 15.19 0.07
N LYS A 81 22.84 15.76 0.99
CA LYS A 81 22.51 15.87 2.40
C LYS A 81 21.17 16.59 2.58
N ASN A 82 20.31 16.05 3.44
CA ASN A 82 18.97 16.56 3.76
C ASN A 82 17.92 16.49 2.63
N TYR A 83 18.13 15.70 1.57
CA TYR A 83 17.09 15.50 0.54
C TYR A 83 15.80 14.84 1.09
N ILE A 84 15.93 13.85 1.96
CA ILE A 84 14.89 13.35 2.86
C ILE A 84 15.20 13.85 4.26
N THR A 85 14.35 14.74 4.75
CA THR A 85 14.33 15.19 6.14
C THR A 85 13.29 14.41 6.93
N LYS A 86 13.39 14.43 8.27
CA LYS A 86 12.36 13.87 9.17
C LYS A 86 10.95 14.36 8.81
N ASN A 87 10.79 15.67 8.63
CA ASN A 87 9.48 16.25 8.30
C ASN A 87 8.95 15.75 6.95
N LYS A 88 9.83 15.55 5.96
CA LYS A 88 9.45 15.05 4.64
C LYS A 88 9.02 13.58 4.69
N ILE A 89 9.74 12.71 5.40
CA ILE A 89 9.30 11.32 5.50
C ILE A 89 8.04 11.17 6.37
N PHE A 90 7.88 12.01 7.39
CA PHE A 90 6.65 12.06 8.21
C PHE A 90 5.44 12.51 7.39
N SER A 91 5.58 13.54 6.55
CA SER A 91 4.46 13.96 5.69
C SER A 91 4.00 12.88 4.72
N TYR A 92 4.91 12.01 4.27
CA TYR A 92 4.56 10.84 3.49
C TYR A 92 3.88 9.76 4.36
N ALA A 93 4.40 9.46 5.55
CA ALA A 93 3.75 8.50 6.46
C ALA A 93 2.29 8.88 6.79
N TYR A 94 1.96 10.17 6.86
CA TYR A 94 0.56 10.61 7.01
C TYR A 94 -0.34 10.20 5.83
N LEU A 95 0.19 10.06 4.61
CA LEU A 95 -0.58 9.56 3.46
C LEU A 95 -1.09 8.14 3.68
N ASP A 96 -0.36 7.30 4.41
CA ASP A 96 -0.83 5.95 4.72
C ASP A 96 -2.03 5.96 5.67
N LEU A 97 -2.24 7.05 6.43
CA LEU A 97 -3.39 7.18 7.33
C LEU A 97 -4.68 7.59 6.61
N PHE A 98 -4.57 8.21 5.43
CA PHE A 98 -5.72 8.54 4.58
C PHE A 98 -6.10 7.35 3.68
N ASP A 99 -6.14 6.16 4.29
CA ASP A 99 -6.67 4.95 3.71
C ASP A 99 -8.02 4.64 4.39
N PRO A 100 -9.17 4.75 3.67
CA PRO A 100 -10.48 4.52 4.25
C PRO A 100 -10.64 3.10 4.83
N PHE A 101 -9.90 2.11 4.33
CA PHE A 101 -9.94 0.75 4.86
C PHE A 101 -9.34 0.65 6.26
N LEU A 102 -8.45 1.58 6.67
CA LEU A 102 -8.00 1.65 8.07
C LEU A 102 -9.18 1.99 8.98
N PHE A 103 -9.94 3.03 8.63
CA PHE A 103 -11.13 3.42 9.38
C PHE A 103 -12.15 2.30 9.39
N TYR A 104 -12.43 1.69 8.22
CA TYR A 104 -13.42 0.63 8.14
C TYR A 104 -13.02 -0.63 8.91
N SER A 105 -11.74 -1.01 8.87
CA SER A 105 -11.24 -2.15 9.64
C SER A 105 -11.38 -1.92 11.14
N GLY A 106 -11.09 -0.71 11.63
CA GLY A 106 -11.33 -0.35 13.03
C GLY A 106 -12.82 -0.27 13.39
N TYR A 107 -13.65 0.27 12.51
CA TYR A 107 -15.08 0.46 12.76
C TYR A 107 -15.89 -0.86 12.65
N SER A 108 -15.35 -1.86 11.96
CA SER A 108 -15.94 -3.21 11.86
C SER A 108 -16.11 -3.90 13.22
N PHE A 109 -15.30 -3.57 14.22
CA PHE A 109 -15.45 -4.08 15.59
C PHE A 109 -16.71 -3.58 16.31
N ILE A 110 -17.31 -2.49 15.82
CA ILE A 110 -18.51 -1.91 16.41
C ILE A 110 -19.74 -2.40 15.66
N ASN A 111 -19.89 -2.01 14.39
CA ASN A 111 -21.09 -2.35 13.61
C ASN A 111 -20.99 -2.12 12.09
N LEU A 112 -19.77 -2.08 11.53
CA LEU A 112 -19.61 -1.93 10.09
C LEU A 112 -19.47 -3.27 9.40
N ASN A 113 -20.52 -3.66 8.68
CA ASN A 113 -20.50 -4.90 7.89
C ASN A 113 -20.15 -4.62 6.42
N ASN A 114 -20.72 -3.58 5.81
CA ASN A 114 -20.54 -3.30 4.38
C ASN A 114 -19.57 -2.13 4.16
N ILE A 115 -18.88 -2.12 3.02
CA ILE A 115 -17.91 -1.07 2.67
C ILE A 115 -18.68 0.13 2.11
N PRO A 116 -18.67 1.29 2.79
CA PRO A 116 -19.30 2.48 2.24
C PRO A 116 -18.39 3.03 1.12
N MET A 117 -19.02 3.37 0.00
CA MET A 117 -18.35 3.98 -1.16
C MET A 117 -19.21 5.13 -1.68
N ILE A 118 -18.60 6.06 -2.40
CA ILE A 118 -19.30 7.17 -3.05
C ILE A 118 -20.02 6.60 -4.29
N GLU A 119 -21.34 6.77 -4.37
CA GLU A 119 -22.12 6.33 -5.52
C GLU A 119 -22.11 7.40 -6.62
N LEU A 120 -21.62 7.03 -7.80
CA LEU A 120 -21.55 7.85 -9.02
C LEU A 120 -22.36 7.16 -10.12
N GLY A 121 -23.68 7.10 -9.94
CA GLY A 121 -24.59 6.35 -10.81
C GLY A 121 -24.33 4.84 -10.70
N PRO A 122 -24.01 4.13 -11.81
CA PRO A 122 -23.73 2.69 -11.78
C PRO A 122 -22.35 2.34 -11.18
N VAL A 123 -21.49 3.34 -10.93
CA VAL A 123 -20.13 3.16 -10.44
C VAL A 123 -20.06 3.55 -8.98
N LYS A 124 -19.48 2.70 -8.13
CA LYS A 124 -19.09 3.08 -6.78
C LYS A 124 -17.61 3.42 -6.76
N TYR A 125 -17.24 4.49 -6.10
CA TYR A 125 -15.89 5.03 -6.07
C TYR A 125 -15.40 5.26 -4.64
N LEU A 126 -14.13 4.95 -4.38
CA LEU A 126 -13.49 5.23 -3.11
C LEU A 126 -12.00 5.56 -3.33
N PRO A 127 -11.56 6.79 -3.00
CA PRO A 127 -10.15 7.14 -3.03
C PRO A 127 -9.42 6.67 -1.76
N ALA A 128 -8.15 6.34 -1.92
CA ALA A 128 -7.22 6.08 -0.83
C ALA A 128 -5.84 6.64 -1.19
N THR A 129 -4.97 6.87 -0.21
CA THR A 129 -3.58 7.25 -0.47
C THR A 129 -2.57 6.30 0.14
N ARG A 130 -1.33 6.38 -0.35
CA ARG A 130 -0.22 5.55 0.11
C ARG A 130 1.10 6.31 0.02
N ALA A 131 2.00 6.05 0.97
CA ALA A 131 3.40 6.37 0.81
C ALA A 131 4.21 5.16 0.33
N ILE A 132 5.14 5.41 -0.57
CA ILE A 132 6.02 4.39 -1.16
C ILE A 132 7.47 4.79 -0.90
N LEU A 133 8.20 3.92 -0.20
CA LEU A 133 9.65 4.04 -0.03
C LEU A 133 10.34 3.37 -1.23
N ALA A 134 10.37 4.04 -2.38
CA ALA A 134 10.97 3.47 -3.58
C ALA A 134 12.51 3.49 -3.50
N PRO A 135 13.23 2.58 -4.19
CA PRO A 135 14.69 2.52 -4.15
C PRO A 135 15.42 3.80 -4.59
N TYR A 136 14.71 4.73 -5.21
CA TYR A 136 15.22 6.01 -5.71
C TYR A 136 14.58 7.23 -5.05
N GLY A 137 13.74 7.06 -4.02
CA GLY A 137 13.15 8.16 -3.25
C GLY A 137 11.69 7.90 -2.84
N LEU A 138 11.12 8.88 -2.14
CA LEU A 138 9.73 8.85 -1.69
C LEU A 138 8.77 9.09 -2.87
N GLU A 139 7.69 8.30 -2.93
CA GLU A 139 6.56 8.52 -3.85
C GLU A 139 5.23 8.57 -3.09
N CYS A 140 4.29 9.37 -3.61
CA CYS A 140 2.91 9.36 -3.19
C CYS A 140 2.08 8.57 -4.19
N GLY A 141 1.21 7.70 -3.67
CA GLY A 141 0.24 6.94 -4.46
C GLY A 141 -1.17 7.44 -4.19
N LEU A 142 -1.92 7.72 -5.26
CA LEU A 142 -3.38 7.82 -5.25
C LEU A 142 -3.95 6.50 -5.74
N VAL A 143 -4.72 5.85 -4.87
CA VAL A 143 -5.30 4.54 -5.08
C VAL A 143 -6.80 4.75 -5.29
N ASN A 144 -7.28 4.43 -6.48
CA ASN A 144 -8.67 4.66 -6.87
C ASN A 144 -9.40 3.32 -6.93
N HIS A 145 -10.36 3.11 -6.04
CA HIS A 145 -11.18 1.90 -6.02
C HIS A 145 -12.49 2.14 -6.74
N PHE A 146 -12.83 1.25 -7.66
CA PHE A 146 -14.06 1.28 -8.43
C PHE A 146 -14.80 -0.04 -8.29
N VAL A 147 -16.12 0.03 -8.18
CA VAL A 147 -17.01 -1.13 -8.33
C VAL A 147 -18.04 -0.82 -9.40
N VAL A 148 -18.09 -1.64 -10.44
CA VAL A 148 -19.04 -1.54 -11.56
C VAL A 148 -19.66 -2.91 -11.75
N ASP A 149 -21.00 -3.01 -11.72
CA ASP A 149 -21.72 -4.29 -11.82
C ASP A 149 -21.19 -5.36 -10.84
N ASN A 150 -20.94 -4.96 -9.59
CA ASN A 150 -20.33 -5.79 -8.52
C ASN A 150 -18.92 -6.33 -8.84
N LYS A 151 -18.24 -5.82 -9.87
CA LYS A 151 -16.85 -6.13 -10.19
C LYS A 151 -15.92 -5.05 -9.66
N TYR A 152 -14.91 -5.46 -8.91
CA TYR A 152 -13.93 -4.57 -8.31
C TYR A 152 -12.74 -4.31 -9.24
N MET A 153 -12.39 -3.04 -9.40
CA MET A 153 -11.20 -2.55 -10.09
C MET A 153 -10.47 -1.53 -9.22
N GLN A 154 -9.14 -1.53 -9.31
CA GLN A 154 -8.25 -0.59 -8.65
C GLN A 154 -7.35 0.05 -9.69
N VAL A 155 -7.25 1.38 -9.65
CA VAL A 155 -6.32 2.16 -10.47
C VAL A 155 -5.40 2.96 -9.55
N ASN A 156 -4.12 2.66 -9.61
CA ASN A 156 -3.09 3.31 -8.82
C ASN A 156 -2.35 4.31 -9.69
N ILE A 157 -2.19 5.53 -9.21
CA ILE A 157 -1.38 6.58 -9.81
C ILE A 157 -0.31 6.97 -8.80
N ASN A 158 0.95 6.75 -9.15
CA ASN A 158 2.09 7.05 -8.30
C ASN A 158 2.87 8.22 -8.88
N TYR A 159 3.34 9.11 -8.01
CA TYR A 159 4.19 10.22 -8.35
C TYR A 159 5.34 10.34 -7.36
N GLY A 160 6.56 10.38 -7.89
CA GLY A 160 7.76 10.68 -7.12
C GLY A 160 8.54 11.81 -7.77
N LYS A 161 9.22 12.60 -6.94
CA LYS A 161 10.14 13.64 -7.42
C LYS A 161 11.38 13.64 -6.56
N ASN A 162 12.52 13.39 -7.20
CA ASN A 162 13.84 13.57 -6.59
C ASN A 162 14.62 14.70 -7.27
N GLN A 163 15.87 14.91 -6.85
CA GLN A 163 16.70 16.00 -7.38
C GLN A 163 17.10 15.80 -8.85
N LYS A 164 17.09 14.56 -9.35
CA LYS A 164 17.57 14.23 -10.70
C LYS A 164 16.43 14.01 -11.70
N PHE A 165 15.28 13.51 -11.25
CA PHE A 165 14.17 13.15 -12.11
C PHE A 165 12.82 13.14 -11.37
N LYS A 166 11.75 13.07 -12.16
CA LYS A 166 10.39 12.77 -11.71
C LYS A 166 10.05 11.34 -12.12
N SER A 167 9.36 10.61 -11.27
CA SER A 167 8.80 9.30 -11.55
C SER A 167 7.27 9.38 -11.60
N TYR A 168 6.70 8.61 -12.51
CA TYR A 168 5.27 8.45 -12.67
C TYR A 168 4.99 6.96 -12.85
N GLY A 169 3.98 6.45 -12.16
CA GLY A 169 3.54 5.07 -12.28
C GLY A 169 2.03 5.00 -12.43
N VAL A 170 1.55 4.14 -13.31
CA VAL A 170 0.13 3.79 -13.39
C VAL A 170 0.03 2.28 -13.28
N GLY A 171 -0.82 1.81 -12.37
CA GLY A 171 -1.11 0.40 -12.18
C GLY A 171 -2.61 0.16 -12.23
N VAL A 172 -3.02 -0.93 -12.89
CA VAL A 172 -4.42 -1.36 -12.90
C VAL A 172 -4.48 -2.77 -12.36
N LYS A 173 -5.42 -3.02 -11.46
CA LYS A 173 -5.73 -4.33 -10.92
C LYS A 173 -7.23 -4.54 -11.02
N ALA A 174 -7.64 -5.67 -11.56
CA ALA A 174 -9.05 -6.04 -11.68
C ALA A 174 -9.20 -7.50 -11.28
N ASN A 175 -10.09 -7.78 -10.34
CA ASN A 175 -10.35 -9.13 -9.86
C ASN A 175 -11.52 -9.72 -10.65
N ASN A 176 -11.42 -10.98 -11.07
CA ASN A 176 -12.48 -11.72 -11.76
C ASN A 176 -13.02 -11.08 -13.06
N LEU A 177 -12.15 -10.65 -13.96
CA LEU A 177 -12.58 -10.21 -15.30
C LEU A 177 -13.16 -11.35 -16.16
N VAL A 178 -12.83 -12.62 -15.86
CA VAL A 178 -13.33 -13.80 -16.57
C VAL A 178 -13.62 -14.94 -15.56
N LYS A 179 -14.86 -15.42 -15.51
CA LYS A 179 -15.17 -16.77 -15.02
C LYS A 179 -14.74 -17.74 -16.12
N VAL A 180 -13.61 -18.41 -15.97
CA VAL A 180 -13.30 -19.57 -16.81
C VAL A 180 -13.96 -20.77 -16.13
N GLU A 181 -15.14 -21.16 -16.61
CA GLU A 181 -15.67 -22.49 -16.34
C GLU A 181 -14.80 -23.49 -17.09
N PHE A 182 -13.88 -24.14 -16.39
CA PHE A 182 -13.28 -25.36 -16.90
C PHE A 182 -14.37 -26.43 -16.89
N ILE A 183 -15.04 -26.59 -18.03
CA ILE A 183 -15.75 -27.83 -18.36
C ILE A 183 -14.66 -28.88 -18.60
N GLY A 184 -14.21 -29.51 -17.51
CA GLY A 184 -13.37 -30.70 -17.58
C GLY A 184 -14.19 -31.85 -18.18
N LEU A 185 -14.17 -31.96 -19.51
CA LEU A 185 -14.58 -33.19 -20.19
C LEU A 185 -13.58 -34.27 -19.82
N GLY A 186 -14.03 -35.21 -19.00
CA GLY A 186 -13.26 -36.39 -18.65
C GLY A 186 -12.88 -37.21 -19.88
N LYS A 187 -11.65 -37.69 -19.89
CA LYS A 187 -11.32 -39.04 -20.36
C LYS A 187 -10.26 -39.61 -19.43
N VAL A 188 -10.71 -40.51 -18.57
CA VAL A 188 -9.87 -41.60 -18.06
C VAL A 188 -9.45 -42.41 -19.29
N CYS A 189 -8.15 -42.62 -19.46
CA CYS A 189 -7.63 -43.68 -20.31
C CYS A 189 -6.44 -44.32 -19.57
N LEU A 190 -6.75 -45.49 -19.01
CA LEU A 190 -5.92 -46.63 -18.57
C LEU A 190 -4.48 -46.36 -18.10
#